data_AF-T1D9N6-F1
#
_entry.id   AF-T1D9N6-F1
#
_cell.length_a   1.000
_cell.length_b   1.000
_cell.length_c   1.000
_cell.angle_alpha   90.00
_cell.angle_beta   90.00
_cell.angle_gamma   90.00
#
_symmetry.space_group_name_H-M   'P 1'
#
loop_
_entity.id
_entity.type
_entity.pdbx_description
1 polymer ?
#
loop_
_entity_poly.entity_id
_entity_poly.type
_entity_poly.pdbx_seq_one_letter_code
_entity_poly.pdbx_strand_id
1 'polypeptide(L)'
;MTPFYAPGPTGGPELAGRPATGGAASTATRLGQQLERPADFDGVFRVVRAAVRAVLGVERPGLGLTLSDLPPQLGAYWQVTGNMIVLNEGLVEAMRAHATSALEINSFLYVILAHEYLHALGYLDEGAVRKVTARVTRTAFGPDHPATRMAEGDLWAMYPFLARARGGRGQRLRVVSRFDLETTGRYIR
;
A
#
# COMPACT_ATOMS: atom_id res chain seq x y z
N MET A 1 68.84 -35.85 16.43
CA MET A 1 67.38 -36.05 16.60
C MET A 1 66.66 -35.31 15.48
N THR A 2 65.75 -36.02 14.82
CA THR A 2 64.85 -35.73 13.68
C THR A 2 63.93 -34.49 13.84
N PRO A 3 63.06 -34.12 12.88
CA PRO A 3 63.27 -33.84 11.44
C PRO A 3 62.39 -32.64 10.91
N PHE A 4 62.47 -32.37 9.59
CA PHE A 4 61.42 -31.91 8.64
C PHE A 4 60.12 -31.21 9.12
N TYR A 5 59.74 -30.06 8.51
CA TYR A 5 58.45 -29.83 7.81
C TYR A 5 58.36 -28.45 7.12
N ALA A 6 57.82 -28.41 5.89
CA ALA A 6 57.25 -27.22 5.24
C ALA A 6 55.72 -27.40 5.16
N PRO A 7 54.91 -26.34 5.33
CA PRO A 7 54.03 -25.85 4.24
C PRO A 7 53.78 -24.31 4.39
N GLY A 8 53.09 -23.55 3.54
CA GLY A 8 52.21 -23.72 2.39
C GLY A 8 51.76 -22.31 1.93
N PRO A 9 50.91 -22.17 0.90
CA PRO A 9 50.60 -20.87 0.28
C PRO A 9 49.62 -20.05 1.13
N THR A 10 49.92 -18.77 1.34
CA THR A 10 49.01 -17.80 1.97
C THR A 10 47.95 -17.35 0.98
N GLY A 11 46.94 -18.20 0.77
CA GLY A 11 45.67 -17.80 0.15
C GLY A 11 44.78 -17.14 1.20
N GLY A 12 44.80 -15.80 1.28
CA GLY A 12 43.80 -15.05 2.02
C GLY A 12 42.52 -14.93 1.19
N PRO A 13 41.32 -15.18 1.75
CA PRO A 13 40.08 -15.00 1.01
C PRO A 13 39.82 -13.51 0.79
N GLU A 14 39.72 -13.14 -0.49
CA GLU A 14 39.19 -11.86 -0.95
C GLU A 14 37.71 -11.76 -0.52
N LEU A 15 37.45 -11.09 0.60
CA LEU A 15 36.09 -10.72 1.02
C LEU A 15 35.65 -9.48 0.23
N ALA A 16 35.43 -9.67 -1.07
CA ALA A 16 34.61 -8.77 -1.87
C ALA A 16 33.13 -8.97 -1.49
N GLY A 17 32.70 -8.29 -0.43
CA GLY A 17 31.29 -8.14 -0.10
C GLY A 17 30.59 -7.33 -1.19
N ARG A 18 30.02 -8.00 -2.19
CA ARG A 18 29.07 -7.38 -3.13
C ARG A 18 27.84 -6.90 -2.34
N PRO A 19 27.30 -5.69 -2.62
CA PRO A 19 26.06 -5.28 -1.99
C PRO A 19 24.92 -6.17 -2.51
N ALA A 20 24.08 -6.67 -1.59
CA ALA A 20 22.87 -7.42 -1.89
C ALA A 20 21.78 -6.49 -2.45
N THR A 21 21.92 -6.05 -3.69
CA THR A 21 20.96 -5.16 -4.38
C THR A 21 19.83 -5.91 -5.11
N GLY A 22 19.81 -7.24 -5.10
CA GLY A 22 18.82 -8.04 -5.83
C GLY A 22 17.45 -8.26 -5.15
N GLY A 23 17.37 -8.10 -3.83
CA GLY A 23 16.16 -8.45 -3.06
C GLY A 23 15.02 -7.42 -3.18
N ALA A 24 15.34 -6.14 -2.96
CA ALA A 24 14.34 -5.07 -2.91
C ALA A 24 13.70 -4.78 -4.28
N ALA A 25 14.49 -4.75 -5.36
CA ALA A 25 13.99 -4.58 -6.73
C ALA A 25 13.03 -5.72 -7.12
N SER A 26 13.34 -6.97 -6.73
CA SER A 26 12.48 -8.13 -7.00
C SER A 26 11.13 -8.07 -6.27
N THR A 27 11.09 -7.45 -5.08
CA THR A 27 9.86 -7.27 -4.30
C THR A 27 9.04 -6.12 -4.86
N ALA A 28 9.68 -5.01 -5.24
CA ALA A 28 9.01 -3.88 -5.88
C ALA A 28 8.30 -4.27 -7.17
N THR A 29 9.00 -5.00 -8.06
CA THR A 29 8.41 -5.55 -9.28
C THR A 29 7.22 -6.47 -8.98
N ARG A 30 7.31 -7.31 -7.95
CA ARG A 30 6.21 -8.22 -7.57
C ARG A 30 4.99 -7.48 -7.04
N LEU A 31 5.17 -6.43 -6.23
CA LEU A 31 4.05 -5.64 -5.71
C LEU A 31 3.36 -4.85 -6.83
N GLY A 32 4.13 -4.27 -7.76
CA GLY A 32 3.56 -3.59 -8.93
C GLY A 32 2.72 -4.52 -9.80
N GLN A 33 3.24 -5.72 -10.12
CA GLN A 33 2.54 -6.75 -10.89
C GLN A 33 1.22 -7.22 -10.25
N GLN A 34 1.11 -7.17 -8.91
CA GLN A 34 -0.13 -7.51 -8.22
C GLN A 34 -1.24 -6.47 -8.49
N LEU A 35 -0.88 -5.20 -8.69
CA LEU A 35 -1.84 -4.15 -9.02
C LEU A 35 -2.26 -4.18 -10.50
N GLU A 36 -1.51 -4.83 -11.38
CA GLU A 36 -1.86 -4.93 -12.82
C GLU A 36 -3.05 -5.86 -13.09
N ARG A 37 -3.38 -6.76 -12.16
CA ARG A 37 -4.46 -7.74 -12.31
C ARG A 37 -5.74 -7.27 -11.63
N PRO A 38 -6.94 -7.64 -12.11
CA PRO A 38 -8.18 -7.37 -11.39
C PRO A 38 -8.10 -7.86 -9.94
N ALA A 39 -8.38 -6.97 -9.00
CA ALA A 39 -8.30 -7.25 -7.56
C ALA A 39 -9.55 -6.72 -6.85
N ASP A 40 -9.97 -7.43 -5.81
CA ASP A 40 -10.91 -6.90 -4.82
C ASP A 40 -10.18 -6.03 -3.79
N PHE A 41 -10.93 -5.46 -2.85
CA PHE A 41 -10.35 -4.59 -1.82
C PHE A 41 -9.32 -5.33 -0.94
N ASP A 42 -9.53 -6.61 -0.62
CA ASP A 42 -8.58 -7.41 0.15
C ASP A 42 -7.28 -7.64 -0.64
N GLY A 43 -7.38 -7.93 -1.94
CA GLY A 43 -6.23 -8.05 -2.84
C GLY A 43 -5.37 -6.79 -2.85
N VAL A 44 -5.98 -5.61 -3.01
CA VAL A 44 -5.26 -4.34 -2.98
C VAL A 44 -4.68 -4.06 -1.57
N PHE A 45 -5.44 -4.35 -0.53
CA PHE A 45 -5.00 -4.12 0.85
C PHE A 45 -3.81 -5.00 1.26
N ARG A 46 -3.70 -6.22 0.73
CA ARG A 46 -2.49 -7.04 0.88
C ARG A 46 -1.26 -6.36 0.31
N VAL A 47 -1.37 -5.70 -0.85
CA VAL A 47 -0.28 -4.92 -1.44
C VAL A 47 0.09 -3.74 -0.53
N VAL A 48 -0.91 -3.05 0.04
CA VAL A 48 -0.71 -1.96 1.02
C VAL A 48 0.12 -2.44 2.21
N ARG A 49 -0.31 -3.51 2.88
CA ARG A 49 0.42 -4.05 4.04
C ARG A 49 1.82 -4.51 3.67
N ALA A 50 1.97 -5.21 2.55
CA ALA A 50 3.28 -5.70 2.11
C ALA A 50 4.25 -4.54 1.80
N ALA A 51 3.78 -3.47 1.15
CA ALA A 51 4.57 -2.27 0.88
C ALA A 51 4.97 -1.56 2.18
N VAL A 52 4.01 -1.32 3.08
CA VAL A 52 4.28 -0.65 4.36
C VAL A 52 5.24 -1.47 5.22
N ARG A 53 5.04 -2.79 5.32
CA ARG A 53 5.95 -3.68 6.03
C ARG A 53 7.35 -3.67 5.43
N ALA A 54 7.47 -3.69 4.11
CA ALA A 54 8.77 -3.67 3.44
C ALA A 54 9.54 -2.37 3.65
N VAL A 55 8.85 -1.23 3.75
CA VAL A 55 9.50 0.09 3.85
C VAL A 55 9.66 0.57 5.30
N LEU A 56 8.68 0.32 6.17
CA LEU A 56 8.63 0.84 7.53
C LEU A 56 8.87 -0.25 8.60
N GLY A 57 8.82 -1.53 8.24
CA GLY A 57 9.02 -2.63 9.18
C GLY A 57 7.89 -2.85 10.18
N VAL A 58 6.74 -2.18 9.99
CA VAL A 58 5.57 -2.26 10.89
C VAL A 58 4.35 -2.82 10.16
N GLU A 59 3.46 -3.46 10.92
CA GLU A 59 2.20 -4.01 10.43
C GLU A 59 1.14 -4.00 11.55
N ARG A 60 -0.12 -3.77 11.21
CA ARG A 60 -1.28 -3.86 12.11
C ARG A 60 -2.35 -4.75 11.47
N PRO A 61 -2.66 -5.93 12.06
CA PRO A 61 -3.74 -6.79 11.60
C PRO A 61 -5.11 -6.34 12.13
N GLY A 62 -6.18 -6.93 11.59
CA GLY A 62 -7.53 -6.87 12.15
C GLY A 62 -8.30 -5.61 11.77
N LEU A 63 -8.08 -5.08 10.58
CA LEU A 63 -8.83 -3.94 10.06
C LEU A 63 -10.04 -4.40 9.24
N GLY A 64 -11.17 -3.70 9.41
CA GLY A 64 -12.36 -3.81 8.58
C GLY A 64 -12.42 -2.67 7.57
N LEU A 65 -13.26 -2.84 6.55
CA LEU A 65 -13.51 -1.83 5.53
C LEU A 65 -15.02 -1.57 5.42
N THR A 66 -15.39 -0.30 5.31
CA THR A 66 -16.77 0.13 5.05
C THR A 66 -16.79 1.19 3.97
N LEU A 67 -17.77 1.10 3.09
CA LEU A 67 -18.06 2.11 2.08
C LEU A 67 -19.17 3.02 2.59
N SER A 68 -19.01 4.32 2.39
CA SER A 68 -20.00 5.30 2.81
C SER A 68 -20.25 6.37 1.75
N ASP A 69 -21.47 6.92 1.74
CA ASP A 69 -21.87 8.00 0.86
C ASP A 69 -21.37 9.36 1.37
N LEU A 70 -20.06 9.54 1.38
CA LEU A 70 -19.43 10.79 1.85
C LEU A 70 -19.53 11.91 0.81
N PRO A 71 -19.44 13.19 1.22
CA PRO A 71 -19.28 14.30 0.28
C PRO A 71 -18.07 14.09 -0.66
N PRO A 72 -18.13 14.51 -1.95
CA PRO A 72 -17.08 14.23 -2.94
C PRO A 72 -15.72 14.90 -2.64
N GLN A 73 -15.72 15.90 -1.76
CA GLN A 73 -14.50 16.55 -1.27
C GLN A 73 -13.71 15.66 -0.29
N LEU A 74 -14.30 14.56 0.20
CA LEU A 74 -13.68 13.64 1.14
C LEU A 74 -13.34 12.32 0.44
N GLY A 75 -12.04 12.05 0.29
CA GLY A 75 -11.48 10.80 -0.25
C GLY A 75 -11.89 9.56 0.54
N ALA A 76 -11.73 9.69 1.85
CA ALA A 76 -12.03 8.74 2.90
C ALA A 76 -12.14 9.54 4.22
N TYR A 77 -12.67 8.92 5.27
CA TYR A 77 -12.67 9.49 6.61
C TYR A 77 -12.13 8.44 7.58
N TRP A 78 -10.96 8.69 8.17
CA TRP A 78 -10.51 7.95 9.34
C TRP A 78 -11.28 8.45 10.56
N GLN A 79 -12.19 7.64 11.08
CA GLN A 79 -12.67 7.87 12.44
C GLN A 79 -11.50 7.49 13.36
N VAL A 80 -10.85 8.50 13.96
CA VAL A 80 -9.64 8.42 14.81
C VAL A 80 -9.70 7.36 15.93
N THR A 81 -10.86 6.74 16.15
CA THR A 81 -11.10 5.69 17.15
C THR A 81 -11.74 4.46 16.49
N GLY A 82 -10.94 3.50 16.00
CA GLY A 82 -11.48 2.22 15.51
C GLY A 82 -10.51 1.27 14.79
N ASN A 83 -11.05 0.11 14.40
CA ASN A 83 -10.42 -0.88 13.51
C ASN A 83 -11.03 -0.80 12.09
N MET A 84 -11.66 0.31 11.68
CA MET A 84 -12.39 0.40 10.41
C MET A 84 -11.88 1.52 9.53
N ILE A 85 -11.51 1.17 8.29
CA ILE A 85 -11.31 2.12 7.19
C ILE A 85 -12.68 2.45 6.61
N VAL A 86 -13.02 3.74 6.45
CA VAL A 86 -14.22 4.19 5.75
C VAL A 86 -13.84 4.88 4.44
N LEU A 87 -14.16 4.26 3.30
CA LEU A 87 -13.93 4.83 1.98
C LEU A 87 -15.19 5.52 1.45
N ASN A 88 -15.00 6.56 0.66
CA ASN A 88 -16.09 7.19 -0.08
C ASN A 88 -16.53 6.28 -1.25
N GLU A 89 -17.73 5.71 -1.14
CA GLU A 89 -18.32 4.83 -2.17
C GLU A 89 -18.43 5.55 -3.52
N GLY A 90 -18.84 6.81 -3.50
CA GLY A 90 -19.02 7.61 -4.71
C GLY A 90 -17.72 7.82 -5.49
N LEU A 91 -16.60 8.02 -4.78
CA LEU A 91 -15.29 8.16 -5.42
C LEU A 91 -14.80 6.84 -6.00
N VAL A 92 -15.02 5.73 -5.29
CA VAL A 92 -14.69 4.39 -5.80
C VAL A 92 -15.51 4.08 -7.06
N GLU A 93 -16.81 4.36 -7.06
CA GLU A 93 -17.68 4.16 -8.22
C GLU A 93 -17.29 5.07 -9.39
N ALA A 94 -17.00 6.34 -9.11
CA ALA A 94 -16.56 7.29 -10.12
C ALA A 94 -15.25 6.83 -10.78
N MET A 95 -14.25 6.38 -10.00
CA MET A 95 -13.03 5.81 -10.57
C MET A 95 -13.29 4.53 -11.35
N ARG A 96 -14.13 3.61 -10.85
CA ARG A 96 -14.45 2.38 -11.58
C ARG A 96 -15.11 2.63 -12.94
N ALA A 97 -15.91 3.69 -13.04
CA ALA A 97 -16.57 4.07 -14.29
C ALA A 97 -15.65 4.71 -15.33
N HIS A 98 -14.52 5.31 -14.90
CA HIS A 98 -13.63 6.08 -15.78
C HIS A 98 -12.24 5.46 -15.98
N ALA A 99 -11.81 4.59 -15.06
CA ALA A 99 -10.51 3.95 -15.13
C ALA A 99 -10.39 3.11 -16.42
N THR A 100 -9.24 3.25 -17.07
CA THR A 100 -8.96 2.61 -18.37
C THR A 100 -8.32 1.23 -18.23
N SER A 101 -7.87 0.88 -17.01
CA SER A 101 -7.18 -0.37 -16.73
C SER A 101 -7.35 -0.81 -15.28
N ALA A 102 -7.12 -2.11 -15.02
CA ALA A 102 -7.05 -2.64 -13.66
C ALA A 102 -5.93 -1.97 -12.84
N LEU A 103 -4.78 -1.70 -13.47
CA LEU A 103 -3.67 -1.00 -12.84
C LEU A 103 -4.06 0.39 -12.32
N GLU A 104 -4.84 1.15 -13.10
CA GLU A 104 -5.26 2.49 -12.72
C GLU A 104 -6.20 2.48 -11.51
N ILE A 105 -7.28 1.68 -11.55
CA ILE A 105 -8.21 1.59 -10.41
C ILE A 105 -7.53 1.01 -9.17
N ASN A 106 -6.69 0.00 -9.32
CA ASN A 106 -5.99 -0.62 -8.20
C ASN A 106 -4.94 0.33 -7.59
N SER A 107 -4.26 1.13 -8.42
CA SER A 107 -3.33 2.16 -7.94
C SER A 107 -4.07 3.24 -7.14
N PHE A 108 -5.24 3.67 -7.61
CA PHE A 108 -6.08 4.63 -6.88
C PHE A 108 -6.52 4.07 -5.52
N LEU A 109 -7.08 2.85 -5.52
CA LEU A 109 -7.49 2.18 -4.28
C LEU A 109 -6.32 1.96 -3.33
N TYR A 110 -5.14 1.59 -3.86
CA TYR A 110 -3.92 1.43 -3.08
C TYR A 110 -3.56 2.73 -2.35
N VAL A 111 -3.55 3.88 -3.04
CA VAL A 111 -3.12 5.15 -2.44
C VAL A 111 -4.05 5.55 -1.30
N ILE A 112 -5.37 5.45 -1.50
CA ILE A 112 -6.33 5.81 -0.45
C ILE A 112 -6.21 4.84 0.73
N LEU A 113 -6.18 3.52 0.47
CA LEU A 113 -6.04 2.52 1.54
C LEU A 113 -4.71 2.66 2.29
N ALA A 114 -3.62 3.02 1.61
CA ALA A 114 -2.32 3.24 2.25
C ALA A 114 -2.35 4.45 3.18
N HIS A 115 -2.99 5.54 2.77
CA HIS A 115 -3.19 6.74 3.60
C HIS A 115 -3.94 6.39 4.89
N GLU A 116 -5.10 5.74 4.76
CA GLU A 116 -5.93 5.33 5.90
C GLU A 116 -5.24 4.29 6.79
N TYR A 117 -4.48 3.37 6.19
CA TYR A 117 -3.72 2.38 6.95
C TYR A 117 -2.58 3.01 7.77
N LEU A 118 -1.94 4.05 7.25
CA LEU A 118 -0.94 4.80 8.01
C LEU A 118 -1.58 5.57 9.17
N HIS A 119 -2.79 6.11 9.00
CA HIS A 119 -3.57 6.60 10.15
C HIS A 119 -3.83 5.50 11.19
N ALA A 120 -4.20 4.30 10.73
CA ALA A 120 -4.34 3.14 11.61
C ALA A 120 -3.04 2.75 12.32
N LEU A 121 -1.87 3.04 11.75
CA LEU A 121 -0.58 2.79 12.40
C LEU A 121 -0.16 3.90 13.38
N GLY A 122 -0.98 4.94 13.54
CA GLY A 122 -0.76 6.03 14.51
C GLY A 122 -0.14 7.30 13.91
N TYR A 123 -0.03 7.41 12.59
CA TYR A 123 0.33 8.68 11.95
C TYR A 123 -0.91 9.59 11.92
N LEU A 124 -0.95 10.63 12.76
CA LEU A 124 -2.15 11.46 12.93
C LEU A 124 -2.13 12.77 12.15
N ASP A 125 -0.95 13.31 11.86
CA ASP A 125 -0.80 14.54 11.10
C ASP A 125 -0.99 14.27 9.60
N GLU A 126 -1.99 14.90 8.97
CA GLU A 126 -2.32 14.73 7.55
C GLU A 126 -1.13 15.00 6.62
N GLY A 127 -0.34 16.04 6.93
CA GLY A 127 0.84 16.40 6.16
C GLY A 127 1.92 15.32 6.23
N ALA A 128 2.16 14.78 7.42
CA ALA A 128 3.09 13.68 7.66
C ALA A 128 2.61 12.39 6.98
N VAL A 129 1.33 12.02 7.12
CA VAL A 129 0.76 10.84 6.48
C VAL A 129 0.92 10.93 4.98
N ARG A 130 0.56 12.06 4.36
CA ARG A 130 0.72 12.26 2.92
C ARG A 130 2.17 12.06 2.46
N LYS A 131 3.15 12.61 3.20
CA LYS A 131 4.58 12.43 2.92
C LYS A 131 5.03 10.97 3.08
N VAL A 132 4.55 10.28 4.11
CA VAL A 132 4.88 8.88 4.36
C VAL A 132 4.23 7.97 3.33
N THR A 133 2.97 8.20 2.95
CA THR A 133 2.28 7.51 1.85
C THR A 133 3.08 7.65 0.56
N ALA A 134 3.47 8.87 0.17
CA ALA A 134 4.30 9.11 -1.01
C ALA A 134 5.64 8.37 -0.93
N ARG A 135 6.35 8.44 0.21
CA ARG A 135 7.62 7.74 0.42
C ARG A 135 7.47 6.23 0.29
N VAL A 136 6.52 5.62 1.00
CA VAL A 136 6.26 4.17 0.95
C VAL A 136 5.94 3.74 -0.47
N THR A 137 5.06 4.47 -1.15
CA THR A 137 4.65 4.17 -2.52
C THR A 137 5.83 4.24 -3.49
N ARG A 138 6.59 5.35 -3.46
CA ARG A 138 7.79 5.51 -4.31
C ARG A 138 8.83 4.43 -4.04
N THR A 139 9.10 4.10 -2.78
CA THR A 139 10.07 3.05 -2.44
C THR A 139 9.57 1.67 -2.86
N ALA A 140 8.27 1.41 -2.77
CA ALA A 140 7.67 0.11 -3.10
C ALA A 140 7.53 -0.13 -4.61
N PHE A 141 7.29 0.89 -5.43
CA PHE A 141 7.00 0.70 -6.86
C PHE A 141 7.92 1.46 -7.82
N GLY A 142 8.75 2.36 -7.31
CA GLY A 142 9.54 3.28 -8.14
C GLY A 142 8.76 4.52 -8.59
N PRO A 143 9.46 5.50 -9.19
CA PRO A 143 8.91 6.82 -9.54
C PRO A 143 7.83 6.77 -10.63
N ASP A 144 7.95 5.87 -11.60
CA ASP A 144 7.12 5.89 -12.81
C ASP A 144 5.77 5.18 -12.64
N HIS A 145 5.64 4.39 -11.56
CA HIS A 145 4.43 3.62 -11.29
C HIS A 145 3.21 4.53 -11.07
N PRO A 146 2.02 4.21 -11.63
CA PRO A 146 0.82 5.04 -11.49
C PRO A 146 0.47 5.36 -10.03
N ALA A 147 0.56 4.38 -9.12
CA ALA A 147 0.36 4.61 -7.69
C ALA A 147 1.29 5.69 -7.11
N THR A 148 2.56 5.73 -7.52
CA THR A 148 3.52 6.73 -7.04
C THR A 148 3.13 8.13 -7.51
N ARG A 149 2.79 8.27 -8.79
CA ARG A 149 2.31 9.54 -9.36
C ARG A 149 1.05 10.03 -8.65
N MET A 150 0.12 9.12 -8.34
CA MET A 150 -1.09 9.40 -7.59
C MET A 150 -0.83 9.84 -6.14
N ALA A 151 0.10 9.16 -5.44
CA ALA A 151 0.44 9.46 -4.05
C ALA A 151 1.14 10.82 -3.87
N GLU A 152 1.92 11.23 -4.87
CA GLU A 152 2.67 12.49 -4.84
C GLU A 152 1.88 13.68 -5.38
N GLY A 153 1.01 13.43 -6.37
CA GLY A 153 0.17 14.44 -6.99
C GLY A 153 -1.13 14.72 -6.24
N ASP A 154 -1.89 15.70 -6.73
CA ASP A 154 -3.25 15.97 -6.28
C ASP A 154 -4.26 15.12 -7.09
N LEU A 155 -4.91 14.16 -6.43
CA LEU A 155 -5.91 13.28 -7.03
C LEU A 155 -7.06 14.04 -7.69
N TRP A 156 -7.49 15.18 -7.15
CA TRP A 156 -8.60 15.95 -7.74
C TRP A 156 -8.15 16.75 -8.98
N ALA A 157 -6.88 17.16 -9.02
CA ALA A 157 -6.30 17.76 -10.23
C ALA A 157 -6.10 16.71 -11.33
N MET A 158 -5.64 15.51 -10.97
CA MET A 158 -5.44 14.40 -11.91
C MET A 158 -6.76 13.79 -12.40
N TYR A 159 -7.77 13.73 -11.54
CA TYR A 159 -9.07 13.14 -11.81
C TYR A 159 -10.21 14.13 -11.50
N PRO A 160 -10.42 15.17 -12.32
CA PRO A 160 -11.42 16.22 -12.04
C PRO A 160 -12.87 15.72 -11.98
N PHE A 161 -13.16 14.53 -12.53
CA PHE A 161 -14.48 13.91 -12.41
C PHE A 161 -14.81 13.46 -10.98
N LEU A 162 -13.82 13.27 -10.11
CA LEU A 162 -14.03 12.94 -8.70
C LEU A 162 -14.80 14.02 -7.96
N ALA A 163 -14.59 15.29 -8.31
CA ALA A 163 -15.35 16.41 -7.75
C ALA A 163 -16.86 16.34 -8.08
N ARG A 164 -17.23 15.57 -9.10
CA ARG A 164 -18.62 15.33 -9.54
C ARG A 164 -19.16 13.96 -9.12
N ALA A 165 -18.40 13.21 -8.32
CA ALA A 165 -18.85 11.92 -7.82
C ALA A 165 -20.15 12.07 -7.03
N ARG A 166 -20.96 11.00 -7.00
CA ARG A 166 -22.19 10.98 -6.21
C ARG A 166 -21.82 11.04 -4.74
N GLY A 167 -22.19 12.13 -4.08
CA GLY A 167 -21.98 12.30 -2.65
C GLY A 167 -23.24 12.04 -1.83
N GLY A 168 -23.07 12.00 -0.52
CA GLY A 168 -24.16 11.95 0.44
C GLY A 168 -23.76 12.59 1.78
N ARG A 169 -24.46 12.20 2.84
CA ARG A 169 -24.23 12.71 4.20
C ARG A 169 -23.45 11.74 5.09
N GLY A 170 -22.88 10.67 4.52
CA GLY A 170 -22.21 9.60 5.27
C GLY A 170 -23.16 8.74 6.11
N GLN A 171 -24.44 8.68 5.74
CA GLN A 171 -25.48 7.97 6.48
C GLN A 171 -25.65 6.53 6.02
N ARG A 172 -25.26 6.23 4.77
CA ARG A 172 -25.22 4.86 4.26
C ARG A 172 -23.86 4.27 4.57
N LEU A 173 -23.86 3.13 5.25
CA LEU A 173 -22.67 2.35 5.57
C LEU A 173 -22.85 0.96 5.00
N ARG A 174 -21.92 0.55 4.14
CA ARG A 174 -21.88 -0.79 3.56
C ARG A 174 -20.58 -1.47 3.98
N VAL A 175 -20.69 -2.44 4.88
CA VAL A 175 -19.56 -3.23 5.35
C VAL A 175 -19.06 -4.13 4.22
N VAL A 176 -17.75 -4.11 4.00
CA VAL A 176 -17.07 -5.04 3.08
C VAL A 176 -16.70 -6.28 3.88
N SER A 177 -17.47 -7.35 3.71
CA SER A 177 -17.36 -8.60 4.49
C SER A 177 -16.12 -9.44 4.17
N ARG A 178 -15.40 -9.15 3.08
CA ARG A 178 -14.15 -9.82 2.70
C ARG A 178 -13.01 -8.81 2.66
N PHE A 179 -12.43 -8.54 3.82
CA PHE A 179 -11.33 -7.60 3.97
C PHE A 179 -10.40 -8.04 5.11
N ASP A 180 -9.09 -7.88 4.90
CA ASP A 180 -8.04 -8.30 5.81
C ASP A 180 -8.11 -9.80 6.19
N LEU A 181 -8.34 -10.65 5.20
CA LEU A 181 -8.62 -12.07 5.42
C LEU A 181 -7.41 -12.88 5.92
N GLU A 182 -6.19 -12.49 5.54
CA GLU A 182 -4.97 -13.17 6.00
C GLU A 182 -4.80 -13.12 7.52
N THR A 183 -5.35 -12.10 8.17
CA THR A 183 -5.22 -11.89 9.60
C THR A 183 -6.49 -12.28 10.36
N THR A 184 -7.66 -12.07 9.77
CA THR A 184 -8.96 -12.42 10.39
C THR A 184 -9.32 -13.91 10.25
N GLY A 185 -8.82 -14.61 9.23
CA GLY A 185 -9.07 -16.04 9.01
C GLY A 185 -8.42 -16.99 10.04
N ARG A 186 -7.53 -16.49 10.91
CA ARG A 186 -6.93 -17.28 12.01
C ARG A 186 -7.77 -17.32 13.29
N TYR A 187 -8.81 -16.48 13.40
CA TYR A 187 -9.64 -16.37 14.61
C TYR A 187 -11.01 -17.06 14.49
N ILE A 188 -11.31 -17.64 13.32
CA ILE A 188 -12.52 -18.45 13.07
C ILE A 188 -12.08 -19.88 12.79
N ARG A 189 -11.67 -20.60 13.83
CA ARG A 189 -11.57 -22.06 13.85
C ARG A 189 -12.06 -22.60 15.18
#